data_AF-A0A7J0ECU5-F1
#
_entry.id   AF-A0A7J0ECU5-F1
#
_cell.length_a   1.000
_cell.length_b   1.000
_cell.length_c   1.000
_cell.angle_alpha   90.00
_cell.angle_beta   90.00
_cell.angle_gamma   90.00
#
_symmetry.space_group_name_H-M   'P 1'
#
loop_
_entity.id
_entity.type
_entity.pdbx_description
1 polymer ?
#
loop_
_entity_poly.entity_id
_entity_poly.type
_entity_poly.pdbx_seq_one_letter_code
_entity_poly.pdbx_strand_id
1 'polypeptide(L)'
;MLDAEVLKDLRLGFSQMGNVSIREVKVDDGADLALKIHAMEEGHNLIIVGRRHSTNSVLLSGLMEWVEFPDLGLVGDILAEADISRPVSVLVIQQQLHMKIKWQIMGTSH
;
A
#
# COMPACT_ATOMS: atom_id res chain seq x y z
N MET A 1 -3.28 4.91 16.61
CA MET A 1 -3.55 3.94 17.70
C MET A 1 -4.32 2.72 17.20
N LEU A 2 -5.37 2.85 16.37
CA LEU A 2 -6.05 1.69 15.77
C LEU A 2 -5.12 0.75 14.98
N ASP A 3 -4.20 1.29 14.18
CA ASP A 3 -3.34 0.48 13.31
C ASP A 3 -2.44 -0.48 14.10
N ALA A 4 -1.91 -0.06 15.25
CA ALA A 4 -0.99 -0.86 16.06
C ALA A 4 -1.69 -2.03 16.78
N GLU A 5 -2.96 -1.84 17.17
CA GLU A 5 -3.76 -2.86 17.86
C GLU A 5 -4.22 -3.94 16.87
N VAL A 6 -4.66 -3.54 15.67
CA VAL A 6 -4.95 -4.48 14.57
C VAL A 6 -3.70 -5.28 14.19
N LEU A 7 -2.54 -4.64 14.08
CA LEU A 7 -1.28 -5.33 13.78
C LEU A 7 -0.89 -6.33 14.88
N LYS A 8 -1.17 -6.02 16.15
CA LYS A 8 -0.91 -6.93 17.27
C LYS A 8 -1.81 -8.17 17.21
N ASP A 9 -3.10 -7.98 16.94
CA ASP A 9 -4.06 -9.09 16.82
C ASP A 9 -3.71 -10.01 15.65
N LEU A 10 -3.31 -9.43 14.51
CA LEU A 10 -2.81 -10.20 13.36
C LEU A 10 -1.55 -11.00 13.72
N ARG A 11 -0.57 -10.37 14.38
CA ARG A 11 0.65 -11.07 14.83
C ARG A 11 0.34 -12.25 15.75
N LEU A 12 -0.58 -12.07 16.70
CA LEU A 12 -1.02 -13.14 17.60
C LEU A 12 -1.73 -14.27 16.84
N GLY A 13 -2.60 -13.94 15.89
CA GLY A 13 -3.31 -14.92 15.07
C GLY A 13 -2.38 -15.73 14.17
N PHE A 14 -1.33 -15.11 13.63
CA PHE A 14 -0.37 -15.77 12.73
C PHE A 14 0.80 -16.46 13.42
N SER A 15 1.06 -16.18 14.71
CA SER A 15 2.11 -16.85 15.48
C SER A 15 1.96 -18.39 15.52
N GLN A 16 0.76 -18.90 15.26
CA GLN A 16 0.45 -20.32 15.22
C GLN A 16 0.54 -20.92 13.80
N MET A 17 0.75 -20.08 12.78
CA MET A 17 0.86 -20.47 11.38
C MET A 17 2.33 -20.39 10.94
N GLY A 18 3.02 -21.54 10.84
CA GLY A 18 4.45 -21.61 10.52
C GLY A 18 4.84 -21.14 9.11
N ASN A 19 3.87 -20.69 8.29
CA ASN A 19 4.06 -20.20 6.94
C ASN A 19 3.79 -18.68 6.78
N VAL A 20 3.61 -17.95 7.89
CA VAL A 20 3.34 -16.51 7.87
C VAL A 20 4.41 -15.78 8.67
N SER A 21 5.05 -14.78 8.06
CA SER A 21 6.01 -13.90 8.72
C SER A 21 5.57 -12.45 8.60
N ILE A 22 5.58 -11.71 9.71
CA ILE A 22 5.37 -10.26 9.71
C ILE A 22 6.72 -9.58 9.95
N ARG A 23 7.08 -8.66 9.06
CA ARG A 23 8.30 -7.86 9.17
C ARG A 23 7.94 -6.38 9.17
N GLU A 24 8.50 -5.65 10.13
CA GLU A 24 8.49 -4.20 10.13
C GLU A 24 9.82 -3.71 9.55
N VAL A 25 9.73 -2.75 8.62
CA VAL A 25 10.90 -2.21 7.92
C VAL A 25 10.91 -0.70 8.11
N LYS A 26 11.96 -0.20 8.77
CA LYS A 26 12.20 1.24 8.88
C LYS A 26 12.74 1.76 7.56
N VAL A 27 12.33 2.96 7.15
CA VAL A 27 12.76 3.64 5.93
C VAL A 27 13.34 4.99 6.31
N ASP A 28 14.48 5.35 5.73
CA ASP A 28 15.19 6.59 6.03
C ASP A 28 14.83 7.73 5.05
N ASP A 29 14.67 7.42 3.76
CA ASP A 29 14.23 8.35 2.71
C ASP A 29 13.51 7.64 1.55
N GLY A 30 13.15 8.38 0.49
CA GLY A 30 12.48 7.82 -0.68
C GLY A 30 13.35 6.85 -1.49
N ALA A 31 14.66 7.08 -1.61
CA ALA A 31 15.54 6.17 -2.34
C ALA A 31 15.67 4.83 -1.60
N ASP A 32 15.81 4.89 -0.27
CA ASP A 32 15.81 3.71 0.60
C ASP A 32 14.48 2.94 0.53
N LEU A 33 13.34 3.63 0.43
CA LEU A 33 12.03 2.99 0.19
C LEU A 33 12.03 2.18 -1.11
N ALA A 34 12.44 2.80 -2.22
CA ALA A 34 12.43 2.15 -3.54
C ALA A 34 13.33 0.91 -3.56
N LEU A 35 14.55 1.02 -3.02
CA LEU A 35 15.47 -0.11 -2.88
C LEU A 35 14.88 -1.26 -2.06
N LYS A 36 14.20 -0.95 -0.95
CA LYS A 36 13.56 -1.96 -0.09
C LYS A 36 12.37 -2.63 -0.77
N ILE A 37 11.61 -1.92 -1.61
CA ILE A 37 10.50 -2.48 -2.39
C ILE A 37 11.05 -3.41 -3.48
N HIS A 38 12.05 -2.98 -4.25
CA HIS A 38 12.66 -3.83 -5.29
C HIS A 38 13.26 -5.11 -4.71
N ALA A 39 13.89 -5.06 -3.54
CA ALA A 39 14.40 -6.25 -2.87
C ALA A 39 13.30 -7.27 -2.49
N MET A 40 12.01 -6.88 -2.47
CA MET A 40 10.90 -7.81 -2.23
C MET A 40 10.47 -8.58 -3.49
N GLU A 41 10.81 -8.10 -4.68
CA GLU A 41 10.51 -8.80 -5.94
C GLU A 41 11.23 -10.14 -6.02
N GLU A 42 12.44 -10.20 -5.45
CA GLU A 42 13.19 -11.44 -5.36
C GLU A 42 12.51 -12.45 -4.43
N GLY A 43 12.21 -13.64 -4.96
CA GLY A 43 11.69 -14.76 -4.19
C GLY A 43 10.16 -14.86 -4.10
N HIS A 44 9.42 -13.99 -4.78
CA HIS A 44 7.95 -14.03 -4.79
C HIS A 44 7.37 -14.23 -6.20
N ASN A 45 6.26 -14.97 -6.31
CA ASN A 45 5.50 -15.09 -7.56
C ASN A 45 4.31 -14.12 -7.62
N LEU A 46 3.87 -13.62 -6.47
CA LEU A 46 2.77 -12.68 -6.31
C LEU A 46 3.09 -11.71 -5.17
N ILE A 47 2.93 -10.42 -5.43
CA ILE A 47 3.01 -9.35 -4.44
C ILE A 47 1.66 -8.64 -4.38
N ILE A 48 1.11 -8.50 -3.18
CA ILE A 48 -0.15 -7.80 -2.93
C ILE A 48 0.16 -6.51 -2.18
N VAL A 49 -0.23 -5.37 -2.74
CA VAL A 49 -0.01 -4.06 -2.14
C VAL A 49 -1.32 -3.32 -1.92
N GLY A 50 -1.39 -2.58 -0.82
CA GLY A 50 -2.51 -1.67 -0.56
C GLY A 50 -2.28 -0.31 -1.19
N ARG A 51 -3.27 0.24 -1.88
CA ARG A 51 -3.26 1.63 -2.35
C ARG A 51 -3.91 2.54 -1.31
N ARG A 52 -3.13 3.46 -0.76
CA ARG A 52 -3.62 4.47 0.20
C ARG A 52 -4.15 5.71 -0.54
N HIS A 53 -5.26 6.25 -0.06
CA HIS A 53 -5.92 7.43 -0.64
C HIS A 53 -5.28 8.78 -0.27
N SER A 54 -4.44 8.82 0.78
CA SER A 54 -3.84 10.05 1.30
C SER A 54 -2.36 9.88 1.61
N THR A 55 -1.52 10.65 0.91
CA THR A 55 -0.06 10.64 1.03
C THR A 55 0.45 12.07 1.22
N ASN A 56 0.14 12.68 2.38
CA ASN A 56 0.80 13.94 2.78
C ASN A 56 2.10 13.66 3.55
N SER A 57 2.92 12.73 3.06
CA SER A 57 4.26 12.48 3.63
C SER A 57 5.28 13.30 2.87
N VAL A 58 5.81 14.34 3.51
CA VAL A 58 6.92 15.15 2.97
C VAL A 58 8.12 14.27 2.60
N LEU A 59 8.30 13.17 3.32
CA LEU A 59 9.40 12.22 3.12
C LEU A 59 9.33 11.49 1.77
N LEU A 60 8.13 11.40 1.17
CA LEU A 60 7.87 10.67 -0.08
C LEU A 60 7.51 11.60 -1.25
N SER A 61 7.49 12.91 -1.05
CA SER A 61 7.07 13.86 -2.09
C SER A 61 7.95 13.79 -3.33
N GLY A 62 9.26 13.63 -3.12
CA GLY A 62 10.24 13.51 -4.21
C GLY A 62 10.08 12.22 -5.03
N LEU A 63 9.46 11.16 -4.51
CA LEU A 63 9.10 9.99 -5.31
C LEU A 63 7.76 10.17 -6.02
N MET A 64 6.81 10.83 -5.36
CA MET A 64 5.47 11.09 -5.91
C MET A 64 5.49 11.92 -7.20
N GLU A 65 6.51 12.77 -7.37
CA GLU A 65 6.71 13.58 -8.59
C GLU A 65 7.08 12.73 -9.82
N TRP A 66 7.56 11.51 -9.64
CA TRP A 66 8.09 10.64 -10.69
C TRP A 66 7.19 9.42 -10.95
N VAL A 67 5.98 9.41 -10.39
CA VAL A 67 5.04 8.30 -10.54
C VAL A 67 4.50 8.24 -11.97
N GLU A 68 4.68 7.09 -12.64
CA GLU A 68 4.21 6.89 -14.02
C GLU A 68 2.75 6.43 -14.08
N PHE A 69 2.34 5.60 -13.12
CA PHE A 69 1.02 4.99 -13.00
C PHE A 69 0.36 5.37 -11.66
N PRO A 70 -0.25 6.58 -11.55
CA PRO A 70 -0.91 7.04 -10.33
C PRO A 70 -1.99 6.10 -9.80
N ASP A 71 -2.56 5.27 -10.68
CA ASP A 71 -3.58 4.28 -10.35
C ASP A 71 -3.09 3.06 -9.58
N LEU A 72 -1.80 2.79 -9.60
CA LEU A 72 -1.18 1.74 -8.81
C LEU A 72 -0.79 2.23 -7.40
N GLY A 73 -0.69 3.56 -7.23
CA GLY A 73 -0.09 4.18 -6.05
C GLY A 73 1.42 3.93 -5.98
N LEU A 74 2.12 4.71 -5.14
CA LEU A 74 3.59 4.75 -5.12
C LEU A 74 4.28 3.37 -5.08
N VAL A 75 3.83 2.47 -4.21
CA VAL A 75 4.46 1.12 -4.08
C VAL A 75 4.19 0.27 -5.32
N GLY A 76 2.95 0.29 -5.84
CA GLY A 76 2.60 -0.47 -7.03
C GLY A 76 3.28 0.05 -8.29
N ASP A 77 3.55 1.35 -8.33
CA ASP A 77 4.28 2.02 -9.40
C ASP A 77 5.77 1.62 -9.44
N ILE A 78 6.45 1.65 -8.29
CA ILE A 78 7.84 1.17 -8.16
C ILE A 78 7.96 -0.29 -8.61
N LEU A 79 7.01 -1.15 -8.24
CA LEU A 79 6.98 -2.55 -8.67
C LEU A 79 6.64 -2.74 -10.16
N ALA A 80 6.05 -1.73 -10.82
CA ALA A 80 5.75 -1.76 -12.24
C ALA A 80 6.95 -1.32 -13.10
N GLU A 81 7.89 -0.57 -12.53
CA GLU A 81 9.10 -0.06 -13.19
C GLU A 81 10.18 -1.15 -13.38
N ALA A 82 9.99 -2.35 -12.84
CA ALA A 82 11.06 -3.34 -12.78
C ALA A 82 11.55 -3.78 -14.17
N ASP A 83 12.88 -3.82 -14.35
CA ASP A 83 13.57 -4.40 -15.51
C ASP A 83 13.69 -5.92 -15.28
N ILE A 84 12.61 -6.62 -15.62
CA ILE A 84 12.40 -7.96 -15.07
C ILE A 84 13.00 -9.06 -15.97
N SER A 85 14.05 -9.70 -15.49
CA SER A 85 14.49 -11.02 -16.00
C SER A 85 13.59 -12.19 -15.53
N ARG A 86 12.76 -11.99 -14.49
CA ARG A 86 11.84 -12.99 -13.90
C ARG A 86 10.47 -12.39 -13.50
N PRO A 87 9.44 -12.45 -14.36
CA PRO A 87 8.18 -11.72 -14.17
C PRO A 87 7.49 -12.08 -12.84
N VAL A 88 7.08 -11.05 -12.08
CA VAL A 88 6.28 -11.18 -10.84
C VAL A 88 4.88 -10.60 -11.07
N SER A 89 3.86 -11.24 -10.49
CA SER A 89 2.50 -10.68 -10.52
C SER A 89 2.32 -9.66 -9.40
N VAL A 90 1.81 -8.47 -9.71
CA VAL A 90 1.49 -7.44 -8.72
C VAL A 90 -0.02 -7.20 -8.69
N LEU A 91 -0.63 -7.31 -7.50
CA LEU A 91 -2.04 -7.02 -7.27
C LEU A 91 -2.17 -5.82 -6.34
N VAL A 92 -2.68 -4.71 -6.88
CA VAL A 92 -2.98 -3.50 -6.11
C VAL A 92 -4.42 -3.56 -5.61
N ILE A 93 -4.61 -3.46 -4.30
CA ILE A 93 -5.93 -3.47 -3.64
C ILE A 93 -6.20 -2.09 -3.03
N GLN A 94 -7.38 -1.54 -3.33
CA GLN A 94 -7.83 -0.26 -2.77
C GLN A 94 -9.10 -0.45 -1.95
N GLN A 95 -9.08 0.00 -0.70
CA GLN A 95 -10.29 0.03 0.12
C GLN A 95 -11.22 1.15 -0.37
N GLN A 96 -12.40 0.78 -0.87
CA GLN A 96 -13.41 1.77 -1.25
C GLN A 96 -14.06 2.36 0.00
N LEU A 97 -13.85 3.66 0.23
CA LEU A 97 -14.67 4.41 1.15
C LEU A 97 -16.03 4.63 0.49
N HIS A 98 -17.05 3.90 0.93
CA HIS A 98 -18.43 4.19 0.53
C HIS A 98 -18.74 5.64 0.91
N MET A 99 -18.89 6.52 -0.08
CA MET A 99 -19.52 7.82 0.14
C MET A 99 -20.93 7.56 0.66
N LYS A 100 -21.18 7.89 1.92
CA LYS A 100 -22.55 8.11 2.38
C LYS A 100 -23.08 9.31 1.61
N ILE A 101 -23.87 9.06 0.56
CA ILE A 101 -24.68 10.09 -0.08
C ILE A 101 -25.60 10.63 1.01
N LYS A 102 -25.27 11.80 1.54
CA LYS A 102 -26.16 12.54 2.42
C LYS A 102 -27.27 13.07 1.52
N TRP A 103 -28.40 12.37 1.46
CA TRP A 103 -29.65 12.94 1.00
C TRP A 103 -30.00 14.07 1.96
N GLN A 104 -29.44 15.26 1.72
CA GLN A 104 -29.89 16.47 2.37
C GLN A 104 -31.24 16.77 1.75
N ILE A 105 -32.28 16.34 2.48
CA ILE A 105 -33.68 16.74 2.41
C ILE A 105 -33.83 17.95 1.47
N MET A 106 -34.22 17.68 0.21
CA MET A 106 -34.79 18.73 -0.62
C MET A 106 -36.08 19.13 0.10
N GLY A 107 -36.02 20.28 0.77
CA GLY A 107 -37.08 20.76 1.62
C GLY A 107 -38.40 20.79 0.86
N THR A 108 -39.43 20.23 1.47
CA THR A 108 -40.80 20.61 1.13
C THR A 108 -41.01 22.02 1.65
N SER A 109 -40.79 23.00 0.80
CA SER A 109 -41.36 24.34 0.96
C SER A 109 -42.74 24.34 0.32
N HIS A 110 -43.76 24.16 1.18
CA HIS A 110 -45.09 24.82 1.23
C HIS A 110 -46.15 23.89 1.81
#